data_AF-A0AAE6EPD6-F1
#
_entry.id   AF-A0AAE6EPD6-F1
#
_cell.length_a   1.000
_cell.length_b   1.000
_cell.length_c   1.000
_cell.angle_alpha   90.00
_cell.angle_beta   90.00
_cell.angle_gamma   90.00
#
_symmetry.space_group_name_H-M   'P 1'
#
loop_
_entity.id
_entity.type
_entity.pdbx_description
1 polymer ?
#
loop_
_entity_poly.entity_id
_entity_poly.type
_entity_poly.pdbx_seq_one_letter_code
_entity_poly.pdbx_strand_id
1 'polypeptide(L)'
;MAISVDSLLKLPEGAAYRENKDRAHVEATHHDGIIYITGTCDSLQRQVEYYEALYHNARDALENYHESVIEERASRKSPFSIYMSGVTCGFILTIALIYFLNFKITQK
;
A
#
# COMPACT_ATOMS: atom_id res chain seq x y z
N MET A 1 17.42 -22.53 26.81
CA MET A 1 17.21 -23.95 26.48
C MET A 1 18.55 -24.61 26.72
N ALA A 2 18.59 -25.68 27.51
CA ALA A 2 19.84 -26.35 27.89
C ALA A 2 19.65 -27.84 27.67
N ILE A 3 20.31 -28.37 26.64
CA ILE A 3 20.30 -29.79 26.32
C ILE A 3 21.60 -30.38 26.92
N SER A 4 21.49 -31.45 27.69
CA SER A 4 22.68 -32.11 28.22
C SER A 4 23.45 -32.79 27.09
N VAL A 5 24.76 -32.55 27.03
CA VAL A 5 25.66 -33.16 26.04
C VAL A 5 25.61 -34.69 26.12
N ASP A 6 25.43 -35.25 27.34
CA ASP A 6 25.27 -36.68 27.58
C ASP A 6 24.01 -37.30 26.94
N SER A 7 22.92 -36.53 26.76
CA SER A 7 21.73 -37.01 26.05
C SER A 7 21.92 -37.01 24.54
N LEU A 8 22.72 -36.07 24.01
CA LEU A 8 23.04 -36.00 22.59
C LEU A 8 24.03 -37.11 22.17
N LEU A 9 24.98 -37.45 23.06
CA LEU A 9 25.95 -38.53 22.85
C LEU A 9 25.34 -39.93 22.94
N LYS A 10 24.16 -40.08 23.55
CA LYS A 10 23.43 -41.35 23.66
C LYS A 10 22.40 -41.56 22.55
N LEU A 11 22.30 -40.64 21.58
CA LEU A 11 21.40 -40.79 20.43
C LEU A 11 21.91 -41.92 19.53
N PRO A 12 21.10 -42.95 19.25
CA PRO A 12 21.49 -43.98 18.27
C PRO A 12 21.65 -43.36 16.88
N GLU A 13 22.44 -44.00 16.01
CA GLU A 13 22.65 -43.52 14.63
C GLU A 13 21.31 -43.33 13.90
N GLY A 14 21.09 -42.13 13.37
CA GLY A 14 19.85 -41.75 12.70
C GLY A 14 18.73 -41.24 13.61
N ALA A 15 18.93 -41.14 14.93
CA ALA A 15 17.98 -40.48 15.81
C ALA A 15 18.13 -38.95 15.78
N ALA A 16 16.98 -38.27 15.71
CA ALA A 16 16.88 -36.82 15.79
C ALA A 16 16.23 -36.41 17.12
N TYR A 17 16.91 -35.57 17.89
CA TYR A 17 16.31 -34.89 19.03
C TYR A 17 15.67 -33.59 18.54
N ARG A 18 14.38 -33.42 18.85
CA ARG A 18 13.58 -32.27 18.44
C ARG A 18 13.00 -31.58 19.66
N GLU A 19 13.38 -30.33 19.90
CA GLU A 19 12.79 -29.52 20.95
C GLU A 19 12.18 -28.25 20.35
N ASN A 20 10.92 -28.00 20.70
CA ASN A 20 10.17 -26.83 20.27
C ASN A 20 9.89 -25.98 21.51
N LYS A 21 10.37 -24.73 21.52
CA LYS A 21 9.94 -23.75 22.51
C LYS A 21 9.35 -22.55 21.79
N ASP A 22 8.02 -22.47 21.85
CA ASP A 22 7.20 -21.46 21.18
C ASP A 22 7.53 -21.35 19.69
N ARG A 23 8.38 -20.39 19.32
CA ARG A 23 8.74 -20.02 17.95
C ARG A 23 10.18 -20.37 17.58
N ALA A 24 10.91 -21.00 18.51
CA ALA A 24 12.25 -21.50 18.28
C ALA A 24 12.21 -23.03 18.22
N HIS A 25 12.74 -23.56 17.13
CA HIS A 25 12.85 -24.97 16.85
C HIS A 25 14.32 -25.33 16.81
N VAL A 26 14.71 -26.37 17.54
CA VAL A 26 16.07 -26.90 17.50
C VAL A 26 15.99 -28.39 17.21
N GLU A 27 16.68 -28.80 16.16
CA GLU A 27 16.86 -30.19 15.78
C GLU A 27 18.33 -30.57 15.91
N ALA A 28 18.61 -31.61 16.68
CA ALA A 28 19.94 -32.17 16.83
C ALA A 28 19.97 -33.59 16.27
N THR A 29 20.80 -33.84 15.26
CA THR A 29 20.94 -35.14 14.59
C THR A 29 22.33 -35.70 14.79
N HIS A 30 22.41 -37.02 15.01
CA HIS A 30 23.67 -37.74 15.13
C HIS A 30 23.93 -38.59 13.88
N HIS A 31 25.01 -38.28 13.18
CA HIS A 31 25.44 -38.99 11.98
C HIS A 31 26.96 -39.14 11.95
N ASP A 32 27.45 -40.38 11.83
CA ASP A 32 28.87 -40.74 11.74
C ASP A 32 29.76 -40.12 12.85
N GLY A 33 29.25 -40.06 14.08
CA GLY A 33 29.98 -39.48 15.22
C GLY A 33 29.99 -37.95 15.27
N ILE A 34 29.30 -37.27 14.34
CA ILE A 34 29.14 -35.81 14.32
C ILE A 34 27.72 -35.45 14.74
N ILE A 35 27.61 -34.48 15.66
CA ILE A 35 26.34 -33.92 16.10
C ILE A 35 26.08 -32.65 15.29
N TYR A 36 25.01 -32.65 14.51
CA TYR A 36 24.53 -31.48 13.78
C TYR A 36 23.40 -30.81 14.56
N ILE A 37 23.51 -29.51 14.81
CA ILE A 37 22.49 -28.72 15.52
C ILE A 37 21.94 -27.68 14.56
N THR A 38 20.66 -27.81 14.22
CA THR A 38 19.93 -26.87 13.35
C THR A 38 18.92 -26.12 14.19
N GLY A 39 19.10 -24.80 14.33
CA GLY A 39 18.14 -23.93 14.99
C GLY A 39 17.38 -23.09 13.97
N THR A 40 16.05 -23.15 13.98
CA THR A 40 15.20 -22.22 13.23
C THR A 40 14.37 -21.38 14.20
N CYS A 41 14.19 -20.10 13.88
CA CYS A 41 13.45 -19.17 14.73
C CYS A 41 12.51 -18.35 13.86
N ASP A 42 11.22 -18.49 14.11
CA ASP A 42 10.14 -17.82 13.37
C ASP A 42 9.95 -16.34 13.81
N SER A 43 10.82 -15.82 14.68
CA SER A 43 10.70 -14.44 15.16
C SER A 43 11.09 -13.39 14.12
N LEU A 44 12.08 -13.69 13.26
CA LEU A 44 12.55 -12.76 12.24
C LEU A 44 11.60 -12.75 11.04
N GLN A 45 11.17 -13.93 10.59
CA GLN A 45 10.25 -14.08 9.45
C GLN A 45 8.93 -13.35 9.73
N ARG A 46 8.36 -13.53 10.93
CA ARG A 46 7.17 -12.79 11.35
C ARG A 46 7.36 -11.28 11.42
N GLN A 47 8.54 -10.80 11.82
CA GLN A 47 8.82 -9.36 11.83
C GLN A 47 8.85 -8.80 10.41
N VAL A 48 9.49 -9.50 9.48
CA VAL A 48 9.50 -9.10 8.06
C VAL A 48 8.08 -9.02 7.51
N GLU A 49 7.27 -10.07 7.71
CA GLU A 49 5.87 -10.11 7.26
C GLU A 49 5.04 -8.96 7.85
N TYR A 50 5.22 -8.67 9.14
CA TYR A 50 4.54 -7.55 9.80
C TYR A 50 4.91 -6.19 9.18
N TYR A 51 6.20 -5.94 8.97
CA TYR A 51 6.64 -4.67 8.39
C TYR A 51 6.27 -4.58 6.92
N GLU A 52 6.35 -5.66 6.16
CA GLU A 52 5.91 -5.71 4.76
C GLU A 52 4.42 -5.37 4.64
N ALA A 53 3.56 -5.99 5.44
CA ALA A 53 2.14 -5.66 5.50
C ALA A 53 1.89 -4.18 5.88
N LEU A 54 2.66 -3.65 6.85
CA LEU A 54 2.54 -2.26 7.26
C LEU A 54 2.93 -1.29 6.12
N TYR A 55 4.02 -1.58 5.40
CA TYR A 55 4.47 -0.77 4.28
C TYR A 55 3.52 -0.85 3.09
N HIS A 56 2.95 -2.02 2.79
CA HIS A 56 1.94 -2.16 1.75
C HIS A 56 0.72 -1.28 2.03
N ASN A 57 0.15 -1.36 3.24
CA ASN A 57 -1.00 -0.55 3.61
C ASN A 57 -0.72 0.97 3.50
N ALA A 58 0.46 1.41 3.93
CA ALA A 58 0.84 2.82 3.85
C ALA A 58 1.00 3.30 2.40
N ARG A 59 1.59 2.46 1.54
CA ARG A 59 1.76 2.76 0.12
C ARG A 59 0.43 2.82 -0.61
N ASP A 60 -0.45 1.83 -0.39
CA ASP A 60 -1.77 1.76 -1.01
C ASP A 60 -2.62 2.97 -0.62
N ALA A 61 -2.57 3.39 0.65
CA ALA A 61 -3.25 4.60 1.11
C ALA A 61 -2.73 5.87 0.40
N LEU A 62 -1.42 5.96 0.18
CA LEU A 62 -0.80 7.09 -0.53
C LEU A 62 -1.17 7.10 -2.02
N GLU A 63 -1.20 5.93 -2.65
CA GLU A 63 -1.54 5.77 -4.07
C GLU A 63 -3.01 6.11 -4.31
N ASN A 64 -3.92 5.61 -3.48
CA ASN A 64 -5.34 5.99 -3.49
C ASN A 64 -5.53 7.51 -3.28
N TYR A 65 -4.75 8.12 -2.40
CA TYR A 65 -4.80 9.57 -2.20
C TYR A 65 -4.28 10.32 -3.45
N HIS A 66 -3.22 9.83 -4.08
CA HIS A 66 -2.67 10.44 -5.28
C HIS A 66 -3.67 10.37 -6.45
N GLU A 67 -4.28 9.21 -6.66
CA GLU A 67 -5.31 9.01 -7.69
C GLU A 67 -6.51 9.91 -7.46
N SER A 68 -7.04 9.98 -6.24
CA SER A 68 -8.19 10.84 -5.94
C SER A 68 -7.88 12.33 -6.14
N VAL A 69 -6.68 12.80 -5.77
CA VAL A 69 -6.26 14.19 -6.03
C VAL A 69 -6.10 14.48 -7.53
N ILE A 70 -5.59 13.52 -8.31
CA ILE A 70 -5.48 13.65 -9.77
C ILE A 70 -6.87 13.72 -10.39
N GLU A 71 -7.80 12.86 -9.97
CA GLU A 71 -9.18 12.84 -10.45
C GLU A 71 -9.92 14.14 -10.09
N GLU A 72 -9.74 14.65 -8.86
CA GLU A 72 -10.27 15.95 -8.45
C GLU A 72 -9.69 17.11 -9.28
N ARG A 73 -8.39 17.09 -9.58
CA ARG A 73 -7.78 18.09 -10.46
C ARG A 73 -8.28 18.00 -11.90
N ALA A 74 -8.49 16.79 -12.41
CA ALA A 74 -8.98 16.57 -13.77
C ALA A 74 -10.46 16.97 -13.94
N SER A 75 -11.29 16.73 -12.92
CA SER A 75 -12.71 17.10 -12.92
C SER A 75 -12.95 18.58 -12.61
N ARG A 76 -12.01 19.26 -11.94
CA ARG A 76 -12.12 20.68 -11.64
C ARG A 76 -11.94 21.52 -12.91
N LYS A 77 -13.02 22.17 -13.34
CA LYS A 77 -12.96 23.21 -14.39
C LYS A 77 -11.94 24.27 -14.00
N SER A 78 -11.01 24.57 -14.91
CA SER A 78 -9.99 25.58 -14.66
C SER A 78 -10.64 26.94 -14.36
N PRO A 79 -10.05 27.77 -13.48
CA PRO A 79 -10.62 29.08 -13.15
C PRO A 79 -10.79 29.98 -14.38
N PHE A 80 -9.91 29.82 -15.37
CA PHE A 80 -9.99 30.50 -16.66
C PHE A 80 -11.21 30.06 -17.49
N SER A 81 -11.59 28.78 -17.45
CA SER A 81 -12.79 28.26 -18.11
C SER A 81 -14.07 28.89 -17.56
N ILE A 82 -14.18 29.04 -16.24
CA ILE A 82 -15.35 29.67 -15.60
C ILE A 82 -15.42 31.15 -15.98
N TYR A 83 -14.28 31.85 -15.95
CA TYR A 83 -14.20 33.25 -16.36
C TYR A 83 -14.64 33.45 -17.82
N MET A 84 -14.09 32.67 -18.75
CA MET A 84 -14.45 32.76 -20.17
C MET A 84 -15.94 32.45 -20.41
N SER A 85 -16.52 31.51 -19.67
CA SER A 85 -17.96 31.21 -19.76
C SER A 85 -18.86 32.38 -19.33
N GLY A 86 -18.44 33.16 -18.33
CA GLY A 86 -19.15 34.36 -17.90
C GLY A 86 -19.07 35.47 -18.95
N VAL A 87 -17.87 35.67 -19.53
CA VAL A 87 -17.64 36.67 -20.58
C VAL A 87 -18.49 36.38 -21.82
N THR A 88 -18.52 35.13 -22.30
CA THR A 88 -19.32 34.77 -23.48
C THR A 88 -20.82 34.96 -23.24
N CYS A 89 -21.35 34.55 -22.08
CA CYS A 89 -22.74 34.81 -21.72
C CYS A 89 -23.08 36.32 -21.70
N GLY A 90 -22.18 37.16 -21.15
CA GLY A 90 -22.36 38.61 -21.13
C GLY A 90 -22.40 39.24 -22.53
N PHE A 91 -21.51 38.80 -23.42
CA PHE A 91 -21.50 39.25 -24.81
C PHE A 91 -22.77 38.87 -25.57
N ILE A 92 -23.28 37.64 -25.38
CA ILE A 92 -24.51 37.20 -26.04
C ILE A 92 -25.71 38.02 -25.56
N LEU A 93 -25.83 38.28 -24.26
CA LEU A 93 -26.92 39.07 -23.69
C LEU A 93 -26.90 40.52 -24.17
N THR A 94 -25.71 41.14 -24.23
CA THR A 94 -25.58 42.52 -24.71
C THR A 94 -25.96 42.64 -26.18
N ILE A 95 -25.51 41.71 -27.04
CA ILE A 95 -25.90 41.69 -28.45
C ILE A 95 -27.42 41.48 -28.58
N ALA A 96 -28.01 40.55 -27.85
CA ALA A 96 -29.45 40.29 -27.88
C ALA A 96 -30.27 41.53 -27.48
N LEU A 97 -29.84 42.26 -26.44
CA LEU A 97 -30.48 43.51 -26.02
C LEU A 97 -30.38 44.61 -27.10
N ILE A 98 -29.23 44.75 -27.76
CA ILE A 98 -29.05 45.72 -28.85
C ILE A 98 -29.96 45.38 -30.02
N TYR A 99 -30.04 44.10 -30.41
CA TYR A 99 -30.97 43.67 -31.46
C TYR A 99 -32.43 43.91 -31.09
N PHE A 100 -32.81 43.62 -29.84
CA PHE A 100 -34.17 43.85 -29.36
C PHE A 100 -34.55 45.34 -29.38
N LEU A 101 -33.63 46.22 -28.97
CA LEU A 101 -33.84 47.67 -29.02
C LEU A 101 -33.96 48.17 -30.46
N ASN A 102 -33.08 47.74 -31.36
CA ASN A 102 -33.14 48.12 -32.77
C ASN A 102 -34.43 47.61 -33.43
N PHE A 103 -34.82 46.36 -33.17
CA PHE A 103 -36.08 45.80 -33.66
C PHE A 103 -37.29 46.60 -33.17
N LYS A 104 -37.30 46.98 -31.89
CA LYS A 104 -38.38 47.79 -31.31
C LYS A 104 -38.45 49.21 -31.88
N ILE A 105 -37.30 49.81 -32.24
CA ILE A 105 -37.25 51.12 -32.88
C ILE A 105 -37.78 51.06 -34.32
N THR A 106 -37.43 50.02 -35.09
CA THR A 106 -37.87 49.86 -36.48
C THR A 106 -39.38 49.56 -36.61
N GLN A 107 -40.03 49.07 -35.56
CA GLN A 107 -41.46 48.77 -35.53
C GLN A 107 -42.34 49.97 -35.11
N LYS A 108 -41.75 51.14 -34.83
CA LYS A 108 -42.45 52.37 -34.42
C LYS A 108 -42.39 53.42 -35.51
#